data_AF-A0A7S3CDV0-F1
#
_entry.id   AF-A0A7S3CDV0-F1
#
_cell.length_a   1.000
_cell.length_b   1.000
_cell.length_c   1.000
_cell.angle_alpha   90.00
_cell.angle_beta   90.00
_cell.angle_gamma   90.00
#
_symmetry.space_group_name_H-M   'P 1'
#
loop_
_entity.id
_entity.type
_entity.pdbx_description
1 polymer ?
#
loop_
_entity_poly.entity_id
_entity_poly.type
_entity_poly.pdbx_seq_one_letter_code
_entity_poly.pdbx_strand_id
1 'polypeptide(L)'
;KEVDVYGETMSSAMTATGGLAGLMALGMASPGAAFSSMVTKFGLASVAGYQTVWGVVPALHSPLMSVTNAISGLTAVGGMLCMGGGLLPTTTATALASSAVFASAVNIGGGFAVTQRMLDMFKRPDDPPEYNYLYLMPGAAVMGAYGLGSAAGYAEMTSMAYLSSSLCCIGAIASLATQSTARMGNMLGVVGVSSGIAAAIGDMGATPAVYGQLAGAM
;
A
#
# COMPACT_ATOMS: atom_id res chain seq x y z
N LYS A 1 -10.11 35.33 -27.95
CA LYS A 1 -11.19 34.36 -28.23
C LYS A 1 -12.26 34.61 -27.19
N GLU A 2 -13.48 34.97 -27.59
CA GLU A 2 -14.61 34.95 -26.65
C GLU A 2 -14.79 33.52 -26.16
N VAL A 3 -14.90 33.38 -24.85
CA VAL A 3 -15.09 32.08 -24.20
C VAL A 3 -16.55 31.69 -24.42
N ASP A 4 -16.79 30.58 -25.12
CA ASP A 4 -18.13 30.00 -25.27
C ASP A 4 -18.54 29.36 -23.93
N VAL A 5 -19.11 30.19 -23.06
CA VAL A 5 -19.53 29.80 -21.71
C VAL A 5 -20.56 28.66 -21.76
N TYR A 6 -21.44 28.63 -22.76
CA TYR A 6 -22.42 27.57 -22.91
C TYR A 6 -21.76 26.25 -23.27
N GLY A 7 -20.87 26.25 -24.27
CA GLY A 7 -20.11 25.07 -24.68
C GLY A 7 -19.27 24.47 -23.56
N GLU A 8 -18.55 25.29 -22.79
CA GLU A 8 -17.76 24.84 -21.64
C GLU A 8 -18.63 24.27 -20.51
N THR A 9 -19.76 24.94 -20.22
CA THR A 9 -20.71 24.47 -19.18
C THR A 9 -21.34 23.15 -19.59
N MET A 10 -21.76 23.01 -20.86
CA MET A 10 -22.35 21.79 -21.40
C MET A 10 -21.34 20.63 -21.35
N SER A 11 -20.09 20.86 -21.75
CA SER A 11 -19.03 19.85 -21.68
C SER A 11 -18.76 19.36 -20.25
N SER A 12 -18.71 20.30 -19.30
CA SER A 12 -18.54 19.98 -17.87
C SER A 12 -19.72 19.19 -17.31
N ALA A 13 -20.96 19.60 -17.64
CA ALA A 13 -22.17 18.91 -17.24
C ALA A 13 -22.26 17.50 -17.83
N MET A 14 -21.87 17.31 -19.10
CA MET A 14 -21.82 15.99 -19.73
C MET A 14 -20.77 15.09 -19.07
N THR A 15 -19.61 15.63 -18.72
CA THR A 15 -18.55 14.87 -18.01
C THR A 15 -19.03 14.42 -16.63
N ALA A 16 -19.65 15.32 -15.87
CA ALA A 16 -20.23 15.00 -14.56
C ALA A 16 -21.36 13.96 -14.67
N THR A 17 -22.25 14.14 -15.66
CA THR A 17 -23.35 13.19 -15.93
C THR A 17 -22.81 11.81 -16.28
N GLY A 18 -21.80 11.73 -17.16
CA GLY A 18 -21.16 10.47 -17.53
C GLY A 18 -20.54 9.76 -16.33
N GLY A 19 -19.85 10.49 -15.45
CA GLY A 19 -19.27 9.93 -14.23
C GLY A 19 -20.33 9.40 -13.25
N LEU A 20 -21.36 10.20 -12.96
CA LEU A 20 -22.43 9.80 -12.03
C LEU A 20 -23.29 8.66 -12.58
N ALA A 21 -23.67 8.70 -13.86
CA ALA A 21 -24.40 7.63 -14.50
C ALA A 21 -23.58 6.34 -14.57
N GLY A 22 -22.26 6.44 -14.81
CA GLY A 22 -21.34 5.32 -14.76
C GLY A 22 -21.30 4.63 -13.39
N LEU A 23 -21.30 5.40 -12.30
CA LEU A 23 -21.39 4.83 -10.94
C LEU A 23 -22.72 4.10 -10.70
N MET A 24 -23.84 4.63 -11.20
CA MET A 24 -25.13 3.94 -11.11
C MET A 24 -25.14 2.64 -11.94
N ALA A 25 -24.52 2.66 -13.13
CA ALA A 25 -24.38 1.48 -13.97
C ALA A 25 -23.54 0.37 -13.29
N LEU A 26 -22.46 0.74 -12.59
CA LEU A 26 -21.70 -0.21 -11.76
C LEU A 26 -22.54 -0.83 -10.65
N GLY A 27 -23.47 -0.06 -10.07
CA GLY A 27 -24.44 -0.57 -9.10
C GLY A 27 -25.39 -1.62 -9.71
N MET A 28 -25.91 -1.36 -10.91
CA MET A 28 -26.76 -2.31 -11.63
C MET A 28 -26.01 -3.58 -12.07
N ALA A 29 -24.73 -3.45 -12.42
CA ALA A 29 -23.87 -4.56 -12.80
C ALA A 29 -23.22 -5.28 -11.60
N SER A 30 -23.53 -4.87 -10.38
CA SER A 30 -22.89 -5.41 -9.18
C SER A 30 -23.23 -6.89 -8.97
N PRO A 31 -22.24 -7.80 -8.89
CA PRO A 31 -22.47 -9.21 -8.58
C PRO A 31 -22.77 -9.47 -7.09
N GLY A 32 -22.61 -8.47 -6.21
CA GLY A 32 -22.90 -8.59 -4.78
C GLY A 32 -22.30 -7.49 -3.91
N ALA A 33 -22.61 -7.52 -2.61
CA ALA A 33 -22.22 -6.46 -1.67
C ALA A 33 -20.69 -6.28 -1.54
N ALA A 34 -19.90 -7.35 -1.69
CA ALA A 34 -18.44 -7.28 -1.65
C ALA A 34 -17.87 -6.43 -2.80
N PHE A 35 -18.46 -6.54 -4.01
CA PHE A 35 -18.06 -5.71 -5.14
C PHE A 35 -18.32 -4.23 -4.85
N SER A 36 -19.52 -3.89 -4.39
CA SER A 36 -19.87 -2.51 -4.03
C SER A 36 -18.93 -1.95 -2.94
N SER A 37 -18.62 -2.75 -1.91
CA SER A 37 -17.64 -2.36 -0.86
C SER A 37 -16.25 -2.07 -1.44
N MET A 38 -15.76 -2.90 -2.36
CA MET A 38 -14.46 -2.70 -3.02
C MET A 38 -14.46 -1.48 -3.93
N VAL A 39 -15.54 -1.22 -4.68
CA VAL A 39 -15.69 0.00 -5.49
C VAL A 39 -15.65 1.25 -4.61
N THR A 40 -16.32 1.24 -3.46
CA THR A 40 -16.27 2.35 -2.50
C THR A 40 -14.84 2.58 -1.98
N LYS A 41 -14.15 1.51 -1.55
CA LYS A 41 -12.75 1.59 -1.10
C LYS A 41 -11.83 2.13 -2.19
N PHE A 42 -12.00 1.64 -3.43
CA PHE A 42 -11.25 2.10 -4.59
C PHE A 42 -11.46 3.59 -4.88
N GLY A 43 -12.71 4.05 -4.89
CA GLY A 43 -13.05 5.44 -5.15
C GLY A 43 -12.47 6.38 -4.09
N LEU A 44 -12.66 6.06 -2.80
CA LEU A 44 -12.13 6.86 -1.69
C LEU A 44 -10.60 6.86 -1.66
N ALA A 45 -9.96 5.71 -1.89
CA ALA A 45 -8.51 5.60 -1.95
C ALA A 45 -7.92 6.38 -3.14
N SER A 46 -8.61 6.42 -4.28
CA SER A 46 -8.18 7.19 -5.46
C SER A 46 -8.20 8.69 -5.18
N VAL A 47 -9.26 9.20 -4.53
CA VAL A 47 -9.34 10.62 -4.13
C VAL A 47 -8.29 10.95 -3.07
N ALA A 48 -8.10 10.09 -2.07
CA ALA A 48 -7.06 10.26 -1.07
C ALA A 48 -5.65 10.29 -1.71
N GLY A 49 -5.38 9.38 -2.65
CA GLY A 49 -4.11 9.35 -3.39
C GLY A 49 -3.87 10.61 -4.21
N TYR A 50 -4.88 11.10 -4.93
CA TYR A 50 -4.81 12.35 -5.69
C TYR A 50 -4.39 13.53 -4.80
N GLN A 51 -5.08 13.72 -3.68
CA GLN A 51 -4.80 14.81 -2.76
C GLN A 51 -3.42 14.68 -2.08
N THR A 52 -3.04 13.44 -1.75
CA THR A 52 -1.77 13.17 -1.06
C THR A 52 -0.56 13.46 -1.94
N VAL A 53 -0.62 13.08 -3.22
CA VAL A 53 0.49 13.31 -4.18
C VAL A 53 0.59 14.79 -4.55
N TRP A 54 -0.53 15.51 -4.66
CA TRP A 54 -0.52 16.94 -5.00
C TRP A 54 0.24 17.80 -3.98
N GLY A 55 0.28 17.37 -2.72
CA GLY A 55 0.98 18.07 -1.65
C GLY A 55 2.50 17.86 -1.62
N VAL A 56 3.06 16.96 -2.45
CA VAL A 56 4.49 16.63 -2.41
C VAL A 56 5.35 17.79 -2.95
N VAL A 57 6.43 18.12 -2.25
CA VAL A 57 7.35 19.19 -2.68
C VAL A 57 8.08 18.74 -3.96
N PRO A 58 8.21 19.59 -5.00
CA PRO A 58 8.83 19.20 -6.27
C PRO A 58 10.24 18.60 -6.15
N ALA A 59 11.03 19.04 -5.16
CA ALA A 59 12.37 18.51 -4.87
C ALA A 59 12.36 17.03 -4.45
N LEU A 60 11.21 16.50 -4.01
CA LEU A 60 11.03 15.14 -3.51
C LEU A 60 10.32 14.22 -4.51
N HIS A 61 10.13 14.62 -5.78
CA HIS A 61 9.51 13.75 -6.78
C HIS A 61 10.30 12.47 -7.09
N SER A 62 11.64 12.53 -7.06
CA SER A 62 12.46 11.31 -7.24
C SER A 62 12.36 10.37 -6.05
N PRO A 63 12.48 10.83 -4.78
CA PRO A 63 12.12 10.02 -3.61
C PRO A 63 10.69 9.48 -3.65
N LEU A 64 9.71 10.27 -4.10
CA LEU A 64 8.32 9.84 -4.27
C LEU A 64 8.21 8.65 -5.23
N MET A 65 8.89 8.72 -6.38
CA MET A 65 8.95 7.61 -7.34
C MET A 65 9.53 6.35 -6.71
N SER A 66 10.56 6.48 -5.85
CA SER A 66 11.17 5.36 -5.15
C SER A 66 10.24 4.76 -4.08
N VAL A 67 9.54 5.60 -3.30
CA VAL A 67 8.56 5.15 -2.29
C VAL A 67 7.39 4.42 -2.94
N THR A 68 6.82 4.95 -4.02
CA THR A 68 5.70 4.30 -4.71
C THR A 68 6.12 2.98 -5.35
N ASN A 69 7.36 2.88 -5.82
CA ASN A 69 7.93 1.62 -6.27
C ASN A 69 8.09 0.60 -5.13
N ALA A 70 8.54 1.03 -3.95
CA ALA A 70 8.64 0.15 -2.78
C ALA A 70 7.26 -0.37 -2.34
N ILE A 71 6.25 0.52 -2.26
CA ILE A 71 4.88 0.17 -1.85
C ILE A 71 4.19 -0.74 -2.87
N SER A 72 4.46 -0.58 -4.17
CA SER A 72 3.89 -1.46 -5.22
C SER A 72 4.35 -2.92 -5.08
N GLY A 73 5.41 -3.17 -4.32
CA GLY A 73 5.82 -4.49 -3.87
C GLY A 73 4.77 -5.23 -3.02
N LEU A 74 3.69 -4.58 -2.55
CA LEU A 74 2.55 -5.25 -1.92
C LEU A 74 1.80 -6.23 -2.85
N THR A 75 2.16 -6.28 -4.13
CA THR A 75 1.87 -7.41 -5.03
C THR A 75 2.25 -8.78 -4.42
N ALA A 76 3.20 -8.81 -3.48
CA ALA A 76 3.50 -9.98 -2.65
C ALA A 76 2.24 -10.56 -1.97
N VAL A 77 1.30 -9.73 -1.52
CA VAL A 77 0.08 -10.18 -0.84
C VAL A 77 -0.79 -11.05 -1.76
N GLY A 78 -0.95 -10.65 -3.02
CA GLY A 78 -1.65 -11.47 -4.01
C GLY A 78 -0.95 -12.80 -4.27
N GLY A 79 0.39 -12.77 -4.37
CA GLY A 79 1.21 -13.96 -4.52
C GLY A 79 1.07 -14.91 -3.33
N MET A 80 1.19 -14.40 -2.11
CA MET A 80 1.06 -15.12 -0.84
C MET A 80 -0.26 -15.90 -0.75
N LEU A 81 -1.39 -15.25 -1.09
CA LEU A 81 -2.71 -15.89 -1.08
C LEU A 81 -2.86 -16.99 -2.16
N CYS A 82 -2.00 -17.01 -3.17
CA CYS A 82 -1.99 -18.02 -4.24
C CYS A 82 -0.87 -19.07 -4.07
N MET A 83 -0.04 -18.98 -3.02
CA MET A 83 0.98 -19.99 -2.73
C MET A 83 0.34 -21.28 -2.24
N GLY A 84 0.98 -22.42 -2.52
CA GLY A 84 0.45 -23.72 -2.17
C GLY A 84 1.33 -24.87 -2.63
N GLY A 85 0.88 -26.09 -2.35
CA GLY A 85 1.68 -27.31 -2.55
C GLY A 85 2.37 -27.72 -1.25
N GLY A 86 3.66 -27.47 -1.15
CA GLY A 86 4.47 -27.80 0.02
C GLY A 86 5.68 -26.88 0.14
N LEU A 87 6.85 -27.42 0.46
CA LEU A 87 8.09 -26.64 0.47
C LEU A 87 8.48 -26.14 -0.93
N LEU A 88 8.11 -26.90 -1.95
CA LEU A 88 8.26 -26.56 -3.36
C LEU A 88 6.90 -26.46 -4.03
N PRO A 89 6.73 -25.54 -4.99
CA PRO A 89 5.50 -25.41 -5.76
C PRO A 89 5.27 -26.67 -6.61
N THR A 90 4.03 -27.14 -6.67
CA THR A 90 3.66 -28.38 -7.38
C THR A 90 2.97 -28.12 -8.72
N THR A 91 2.35 -26.95 -8.88
CA THR A 91 1.65 -26.52 -10.09
C THR A 91 2.30 -25.27 -10.68
N THR A 92 2.05 -25.03 -11.96
CA THR A 92 2.47 -23.79 -12.63
C THR A 92 1.92 -22.54 -11.94
N ALA A 93 0.67 -22.57 -11.46
CA ALA A 93 0.06 -21.47 -10.71
C ALA A 93 0.81 -21.18 -9.40
N THR A 94 1.11 -22.22 -8.61
CA THR A 94 1.86 -22.05 -7.35
C THR A 94 3.31 -21.63 -7.57
N ALA A 95 3.91 -22.02 -8.71
CA ALA A 95 5.25 -21.58 -9.09
C ALA A 95 5.26 -20.09 -9.47
N LEU A 96 4.27 -19.65 -10.26
CA LEU A 96 4.08 -18.23 -10.58
C LEU A 96 3.83 -17.40 -9.32
N ALA A 97 2.99 -17.87 -8.41
CA ALA A 97 2.76 -17.23 -7.11
C ALA A 97 4.06 -17.06 -6.31
N SER A 98 4.86 -18.12 -6.19
CA SER A 98 6.16 -18.08 -5.52
C SER A 98 7.13 -17.10 -6.18
N SER A 99 7.17 -17.06 -7.52
CA SER A 99 8.01 -16.14 -8.27
C SER A 99 7.56 -14.68 -8.14
N ALA A 100 6.24 -14.45 -8.04
CA ALA A 100 5.68 -13.13 -7.82
C ALA A 100 6.07 -12.61 -6.43
N VAL A 101 5.95 -13.44 -5.38
CA VAL A 101 6.41 -13.09 -4.02
C VAL A 101 7.89 -12.73 -4.02
N PHE A 102 8.74 -13.51 -4.69
CA PHE A 102 10.17 -13.23 -4.80
C PHE A 102 10.46 -11.91 -5.50
N ALA A 103 9.86 -11.66 -6.66
CA ALA A 103 10.03 -10.40 -7.38
C ALA A 103 9.55 -9.20 -6.55
N SER A 104 8.43 -9.35 -5.86
CA SER A 104 7.88 -8.36 -4.95
C SER A 104 8.80 -8.08 -3.75
N ALA A 105 9.44 -9.11 -3.17
CA ALA A 105 10.41 -8.97 -2.08
C ALA A 105 11.60 -8.09 -2.48
N VAL A 106 12.16 -8.35 -3.68
CA VAL A 106 13.23 -7.54 -4.27
C VAL A 106 12.79 -6.08 -4.42
N ASN A 107 11.54 -5.86 -4.86
CA ASN A 107 11.00 -4.52 -5.03
C ASN A 107 10.84 -3.77 -3.69
N ILE A 108 10.33 -4.45 -2.66
CA ILE A 108 10.17 -3.88 -1.31
C ILE A 108 11.54 -3.52 -0.72
N GLY A 109 12.46 -4.49 -0.68
CA GLY A 109 13.78 -4.31 -0.08
C GLY A 109 14.61 -3.27 -0.82
N GLY A 110 14.69 -3.37 -2.15
CA GLY A 110 15.39 -2.43 -3.00
C GLY A 110 14.79 -1.02 -2.93
N GLY A 111 13.46 -0.92 -3.01
CA GLY A 111 12.74 0.36 -3.00
C GLY A 111 12.93 1.14 -1.71
N PHE A 112 12.77 0.52 -0.53
CA PHE A 112 12.96 1.22 0.74
C PHE A 112 14.44 1.55 1.02
N ALA A 113 15.37 0.68 0.62
CA ALA A 113 16.81 0.95 0.76
C ALA A 113 17.27 2.12 -0.11
N VAL A 114 16.80 2.19 -1.36
CA VAL A 114 17.12 3.30 -2.28
C VAL A 114 16.45 4.58 -1.81
N THR A 115 15.19 4.53 -1.38
CA THR A 115 14.49 5.70 -0.81
C THR A 115 15.26 6.27 0.38
N GLN A 116 15.71 5.42 1.31
CA GLN A 116 16.50 5.86 2.46
C GLN A 116 17.76 6.62 2.02
N ARG A 117 18.54 6.04 1.09
CA ARG A 117 19.74 6.68 0.54
C ARG A 117 19.44 8.01 -0.12
N MET A 118 18.34 8.12 -0.87
CA MET A 118 17.93 9.38 -1.50
C MET A 118 17.59 10.45 -0.47
N LEU A 119 16.88 10.08 0.60
CA LEU A 119 16.47 11.01 1.66
C LEU A 119 17.63 11.46 2.55
N ASP A 120 18.62 10.59 2.77
CA ASP A 120 19.81 10.92 3.55
C ASP A 120 20.70 11.96 2.86
N MET A 121 20.64 12.08 1.53
CA MET A 121 21.35 13.16 0.79
C MET A 121 20.82 14.56 1.08
N PHE A 122 19.60 14.69 1.61
CA PHE A 122 19.03 15.99 2.00
C PHE A 122 19.37 16.39 3.45
N LYS A 123 20.05 15.53 4.21
CA LYS A 123 20.43 15.82 5.59
C LYS A 123 21.63 16.76 5.63
N ARG A 124 21.54 17.81 6.44
CA ARG A 124 22.62 18.77 6.64
C ARG A 124 23.49 18.37 7.84
N PRO A 125 24.78 18.75 7.85
CA PRO A 125 25.66 18.45 8.99
C PRO A 125 25.19 19.05 10.33
N ASP A 126 24.52 20.20 10.27
CA ASP A 126 24.04 20.94 11.45
C ASP A 126 22.60 20.58 11.86
N ASP A 127 21.96 19.61 11.17
CA ASP A 127 20.62 19.17 11.54
C ASP A 127 20.66 18.41 12.89
N PRO A 128 19.62 18.56 13.74
CA PRO A 128 19.56 17.85 15.01
C PRO A 128 19.57 16.33 14.82
N PRO A 129 20.01 15.55 15.82
CA PRO A 129 19.98 14.10 15.75
C PRO A 129 18.55 13.58 15.59
N GLU A 130 18.39 12.58 14.72
CA GLU A 130 17.10 11.96 14.44
C GLU A 130 17.00 10.59 15.09
N TYR A 131 15.82 10.29 15.63
CA TYR A 131 15.54 9.06 16.35
C TYR A 131 14.56 8.19 15.56
N ASN A 132 14.90 7.89 14.30
CA ASN A 132 14.00 7.19 13.36
C ASN A 132 13.60 5.78 13.83
N TYR A 133 14.40 5.15 14.70
CA TYR A 133 14.05 3.85 15.31
C TYR A 133 12.79 3.91 16.18
N LEU A 134 12.36 5.09 16.65
CA LEU A 134 11.12 5.25 17.41
C LEU A 134 9.87 4.91 16.59
N TYR A 135 9.95 4.96 15.25
CA TYR A 135 8.86 4.51 14.38
C TYR A 135 8.67 2.99 14.38
N LEU A 136 9.53 2.22 15.05
CA LEU A 136 9.25 0.83 15.37
C LEU A 136 8.10 0.68 16.37
N MET A 137 7.81 1.69 17.20
CA MET A 137 6.71 1.65 18.17
C MET A 137 5.33 1.49 17.51
N PRO A 138 4.91 2.35 16.55
CA PRO A 138 3.62 2.15 15.87
C PRO A 138 3.56 0.83 15.11
N GLY A 139 4.66 0.39 14.49
CA GLY A 139 4.72 -0.93 13.84
C GLY A 139 4.51 -2.07 14.83
N ALA A 140 5.21 -2.05 15.96
CA ALA A 140 5.05 -3.03 17.03
C ALA A 140 3.64 -3.00 17.63
N ALA A 141 3.03 -1.82 17.76
CA ALA A 141 1.67 -1.67 18.26
C ALA A 141 0.64 -2.32 17.32
N VAL A 142 0.71 -2.04 16.02
CA VAL A 142 -0.20 -2.64 15.01
C VAL A 142 0.00 -4.15 14.96
N MET A 143 1.24 -4.61 14.89
CA MET A 143 1.58 -6.03 14.79
C MET A 143 1.22 -6.81 16.05
N GLY A 144 1.49 -6.24 17.23
CA GLY A 144 1.15 -6.83 18.51
C GLY A 144 -0.37 -6.89 18.71
N ALA A 145 -1.09 -5.81 18.38
CA ALA A 145 -2.55 -5.80 18.44
C ALA A 145 -3.16 -6.83 17.48
N TYR A 146 -2.65 -6.91 16.24
CA TYR A 146 -3.07 -7.91 15.27
C TYR A 146 -2.85 -9.34 15.78
N GLY A 147 -1.64 -9.66 16.25
CA GLY A 147 -1.31 -11.00 16.74
C GLY A 147 -2.14 -11.42 17.95
N LEU A 148 -2.28 -10.54 18.95
CA LEU A 148 -3.10 -10.80 20.14
C LEU A 148 -4.58 -10.92 19.78
N GLY A 149 -5.09 -10.03 18.93
CA GLY A 149 -6.49 -10.06 18.52
C GLY A 149 -6.84 -11.28 17.66
N SER A 150 -5.94 -11.67 16.76
CA SER A 150 -6.09 -12.88 15.94
C SER A 150 -6.05 -14.13 16.82
N ALA A 151 -5.12 -14.21 17.78
CA ALA A 151 -5.05 -15.32 18.74
C ALA A 151 -6.29 -15.41 19.65
N ALA A 152 -6.91 -14.28 19.97
CA ALA A 152 -8.17 -14.22 20.72
C ALA A 152 -9.41 -14.55 19.88
N GLY A 153 -9.27 -14.76 18.56
CA GLY A 153 -10.36 -15.14 17.67
C GLY A 153 -11.25 -13.98 17.19
N TYR A 154 -10.77 -12.73 17.25
CA TYR A 154 -11.52 -11.60 16.71
C TYR A 154 -11.50 -11.60 15.17
N ALA A 155 -12.67 -11.69 14.54
CA ALA A 155 -12.82 -11.87 13.09
C ALA A 155 -12.34 -10.68 12.24
N GLU A 156 -12.42 -9.45 12.76
CA GLU A 156 -12.13 -8.23 11.98
C GLU A 156 -10.66 -7.77 12.04
N MET A 157 -9.78 -8.54 12.69
CA MET A 157 -8.40 -8.12 12.90
C MET A 157 -7.62 -7.96 11.59
N THR A 158 -7.81 -8.86 10.63
CA THR A 158 -7.18 -8.79 9.31
C THR A 158 -7.65 -7.55 8.55
N SER A 159 -8.96 -7.26 8.55
CA SER A 159 -9.53 -6.05 7.94
C SER A 159 -8.94 -4.76 8.52
N MET A 160 -8.80 -4.69 9.85
CA MET A 160 -8.24 -3.53 10.55
C MET A 160 -6.73 -3.39 10.34
N ALA A 161 -6.00 -4.50 10.22
CA ALA A 161 -4.58 -4.49 9.89
C ALA A 161 -4.35 -3.96 8.46
N TYR A 162 -5.17 -4.36 7.48
CA TYR A 162 -5.09 -3.81 6.12
C TYR A 162 -5.44 -2.32 6.07
N LEU A 163 -6.40 -1.86 6.87
CA LEU A 163 -6.68 -0.43 7.00
C LEU A 163 -5.47 0.31 7.59
N SER A 164 -4.87 -0.21 8.66
CA SER A 164 -3.69 0.37 9.31
C SER A 164 -2.50 0.44 8.35
N SER A 165 -2.24 -0.65 7.62
CA SER A 165 -1.25 -0.72 6.54
C SER A 165 -1.49 0.37 5.49
N SER A 166 -2.73 0.50 5.02
CA SER A 166 -3.10 1.48 3.99
C SER A 166 -2.91 2.91 4.46
N LEU A 167 -3.30 3.23 5.70
CA LEU A 167 -3.11 4.55 6.29
C LEU A 167 -1.62 4.89 6.46
N CYS A 168 -0.79 3.91 6.86
CA CYS A 168 0.65 4.10 6.93
C CYS A 168 1.28 4.33 5.56
N CYS A 169 0.84 3.60 4.51
CA CYS A 169 1.30 3.82 3.14
C CYS A 169 0.88 5.20 2.58
N ILE A 170 -0.34 5.65 2.87
CA ILE A 170 -0.79 7.00 2.51
C ILE A 170 0.04 8.05 3.27
N GLY A 171 0.24 7.84 4.58
CA GLY A 171 1.07 8.70 5.42
C GLY A 171 2.53 8.77 4.97
N ALA A 172 3.07 7.67 4.43
CA ALA A 172 4.39 7.62 3.83
C ALA A 172 4.51 8.66 2.72
N ILE A 173 3.56 8.68 1.78
CA ILE A 173 3.52 9.65 0.68
C ILE A 173 3.24 11.06 1.20
N ALA A 174 2.26 11.21 2.10
CA ALA A 174 1.85 12.51 2.65
C ALA A 174 3.01 13.25 3.33
N SER A 175 3.88 12.52 4.01
CA SER A 175 5.03 13.10 4.69
C SER A 175 6.12 13.65 3.76
N LEU A 176 6.08 13.35 2.45
CA LEU A 176 6.94 13.99 1.45
C LEU A 176 6.45 15.42 1.10
N ALA A 177 5.39 15.91 1.75
CA ALA A 177 4.97 17.30 1.67
C ALA A 177 5.96 18.29 2.33
N THR A 178 6.94 17.81 3.08
CA THR A 178 8.00 18.66 3.64
C THR A 178 9.31 17.88 3.78
N GLN A 179 10.45 18.55 3.58
CA GLN A 179 11.77 17.89 3.70
C GLN A 179 12.05 17.37 5.12
N SER A 180 11.55 18.06 6.15
CA SER A 180 11.71 17.65 7.55
C SER A 180 10.95 16.37 7.90
N THR A 181 9.82 16.11 7.23
CA THR A 181 8.97 14.95 7.47
C THR A 181 9.25 13.79 6.52
N ALA A 182 10.02 14.01 5.44
CA ALA A 182 10.23 13.01 4.40
C ALA A 182 10.85 11.69 4.92
N ARG A 183 11.76 11.76 5.89
CA ARG A 183 12.39 10.58 6.50
C ARG A 183 11.43 9.77 7.37
N MET A 184 10.53 10.44 8.10
CA MET A 184 9.39 9.77 8.76
C MET A 184 8.54 9.01 7.73
N GLY A 185 8.39 9.55 6.53
CA GLY A 185 7.67 8.89 5.43
C GLY A 185 8.18 7.52 5.08
N ASN A 186 9.50 7.41 4.91
CA ASN A 186 10.12 6.14 4.59
C ASN A 186 9.84 5.10 5.69
N MET A 187 9.92 5.51 6.96
CA MET A 187 9.64 4.62 8.11
C MET A 187 8.17 4.23 8.19
N LEU A 188 7.24 5.16 7.97
CA LEU A 188 5.81 4.86 7.89
C LEU A 188 5.49 3.91 6.73
N GLY A 189 6.18 4.06 5.60
CA GLY A 189 6.07 3.14 4.47
C GLY A 189 6.50 1.72 4.84
N VAL A 190 7.65 1.57 5.52
CA VAL A 190 8.12 0.26 6.02
C VAL A 190 7.12 -0.35 6.99
N VAL A 191 6.60 0.43 7.94
CA VAL A 191 5.55 -0.01 8.88
C VAL A 191 4.29 -0.46 8.14
N GLY A 192 3.84 0.32 7.15
CA GLY A 192 2.69 0.00 6.33
C GLY A 192 2.87 -1.33 5.61
N VAL A 193 3.92 -1.46 4.79
CA VAL A 193 4.17 -2.67 4.01
C VAL A 193 4.39 -3.90 4.90
N SER A 194 5.17 -3.78 5.98
CA SER A 194 5.40 -4.91 6.91
C SER A 194 4.11 -5.35 7.61
N SER A 195 3.27 -4.42 8.06
CA SER A 195 1.98 -4.75 8.68
C SER A 195 1.00 -5.41 7.70
N GLY A 196 0.96 -4.95 6.44
CA GLY A 196 0.14 -5.58 5.40
C GLY A 196 0.60 -7.00 5.05
N ILE A 197 1.91 -7.22 4.96
CA ILE A 197 2.49 -8.56 4.73
C ILE A 197 2.19 -9.49 5.89
N ALA A 198 2.37 -9.02 7.12
CA ALA A 198 2.10 -9.85 8.28
C ALA A 198 0.62 -10.20 8.47
N ALA A 199 -0.28 -9.27 8.16
CA ALA A 199 -1.71 -9.55 8.13
C ALA A 199 -2.05 -10.63 7.09
N ALA A 200 -1.42 -10.58 5.91
CA ALA A 200 -1.59 -11.61 4.89
C ALA A 200 -1.04 -12.97 5.36
N ILE A 201 0.14 -13.01 6.00
CA ILE A 201 0.72 -14.24 6.57
C ILE A 201 -0.23 -14.90 7.57
N GLY A 202 -0.88 -14.11 8.43
CA GLY A 202 -1.85 -14.61 9.40
C GLY A 202 -3.16 -15.08 8.76
N ASP A 203 -3.55 -14.49 7.63
CA ASP A 203 -4.78 -14.84 6.89
C ASP A 203 -4.62 -16.06 5.97
N MET A 204 -3.39 -16.36 5.52
CA MET A 204 -3.10 -17.44 4.56
C MET A 204 -3.57 -18.82 5.02
N GLY A 205 -3.61 -19.10 6.33
CA GLY A 205 -4.00 -20.42 6.86
C GLY A 205 -3.19 -21.60 6.29
N ALA A 206 -1.93 -21.36 5.91
CA ALA A 206 -1.14 -22.29 5.12
C ALA A 206 -0.47 -23.38 5.97
N THR A 207 0.02 -24.44 5.32
CA THR A 207 0.80 -25.48 6.02
C THR A 207 2.18 -24.96 6.39
N PRO A 208 2.84 -25.50 7.44
CA PRO A 208 4.22 -25.11 7.79
C PRO A 208 5.21 -25.21 6.62
N ALA A 209 4.99 -26.15 5.70
CA ALA A 209 5.81 -26.30 4.50
C ALA A 209 5.68 -25.11 3.55
N VAL A 210 4.46 -24.59 3.35
CA VAL A 210 4.21 -23.40 2.51
C VAL A 210 4.73 -22.14 3.20
N TYR A 211 4.67 -22.05 4.53
CA TYR A 211 5.36 -20.97 5.26
C TYR A 211 6.89 -21.04 5.09
N GLY A 212 7.46 -22.25 5.02
CA GLY A 212 8.87 -22.44 4.65
C GLY A 212 9.17 -21.99 3.23
N GLN A 213 8.29 -22.28 2.27
CA GLN A 213 8.37 -21.79 0.90
C GLN A 213 8.33 -20.25 0.85
N LEU A 214 7.41 -19.64 1.59
CA LEU A 214 7.28 -18.18 1.70
C LEU A 214 8.56 -17.55 2.26
N ALA A 215 9.09 -18.09 3.35
CA ALA A 215 10.31 -17.60 3.98
C ALA A 215 11.54 -17.72 3.06
N GLY A 216 11.56 -18.68 2.14
CA GLY A 216 12.61 -18.78 1.12
C GLY A 216 12.42 -17.83 -0.07
N ALA A 217 11.20 -17.33 -0.28
CA ALA A 217 10.88 -16.43 -1.38
C ALA A 217 10.98 -14.94 -0.98
N MET A 218 10.71 -14.58 0.28
CA MET A 218 10.86 -13.23 0.83
C MET A 218 12.30 -12.92 1.22
#